data_AF-A0A1W9J3I3-F1
#
_entry.id   AF-A0A1W9J3I3-F1
#
_cell.length_a   1.000
_cell.length_b   1.000
_cell.length_c   1.000
_cell.angle_alpha   90.00
_cell.angle_beta   90.00
_cell.angle_gamma   90.00
#
_symmetry.space_group_name_H-M   'P 1'
#
loop_
_entity.id
_entity.type
_entity.pdbx_description
1 polymer ?
#
loop_
_entity_poly.entity_id
_entity_poly.type
_entity_poly.pdbx_seq_one_letter_code
_entity_poly.pdbx_strand_id
1 'polypeptide(L)'
;MPLHRRFGTLAISSILFSLIAGCSSPPPPIRPNLPPSESDLVLLKTTAALCDRKPDVLKKVPPKTFTVRAWGSGQELVYSAAQSPSHADESYFFDEDGMLVGAIFMFPSGLDLEPYPVLRKTLLALKPQLEFYLNVSQLATKANMDSSAIFDTGDEKTTVEYLVTGNREHMILLTASFTIDPYVRLFSPYRREFLDRLRQPAGGKSGMKIESQGSEDKEPFVSLQQFARGQTAQLAYCKDKDYDIAADAYQKSITSGFANKVWMAEAHHRLGVSLDAKGQFEKAKAEMLQSLAIRPNVPEVMNNLGAVHNKLGEKAAAMSLFEKAVILRPNYAMARYNLAEAYEPTNPKRALAEYETFLALVEGIPEEEGRVARVKERLKVLKKP
;
A
#
# COMPACT_ATOMS: atom_id res chain seq x y z
N MET A 1 -8.58 -80.48 29.29
CA MET A 1 -9.49 -80.51 28.11
C MET A 1 -10.45 -79.33 28.21
N PRO A 2 -10.74 -78.56 27.16
CA PRO A 2 -9.90 -78.14 26.04
C PRO A 2 -9.94 -76.61 25.77
N LEU A 3 -9.07 -76.22 24.83
CA LEU A 3 -8.90 -75.01 24.03
C LEU A 3 -10.04 -73.97 23.96
N HIS A 4 -9.68 -72.67 23.96
CA HIS A 4 -9.75 -71.86 22.73
C HIS A 4 -8.85 -70.62 22.76
N ARG A 5 -7.95 -70.54 21.77
CA ARG A 5 -7.28 -69.32 21.29
C ARG A 5 -8.31 -68.36 20.68
N ARG A 6 -8.20 -67.06 20.97
CA ARG A 6 -8.44 -65.99 19.98
C ARG A 6 -7.45 -64.85 20.16
N PHE A 7 -6.72 -64.58 19.09
CA PHE A 7 -5.93 -63.38 18.83
C PHE A 7 -6.84 -62.16 18.75
N GLY A 8 -6.36 -61.01 19.23
CA GLY A 8 -7.07 -59.72 19.14
C GLY A 8 -6.17 -58.57 19.57
N THR A 9 -5.21 -58.25 18.71
CA THR A 9 -4.57 -56.93 18.46
C THR A 9 -4.74 -55.81 19.50
N LEU A 10 -3.59 -55.37 20.05
CA LEU A 10 -3.39 -54.08 20.71
C LEU A 10 -3.94 -52.94 19.84
N ALA A 11 -4.94 -52.21 20.35
CA ALA A 11 -5.33 -50.92 19.80
C ALA A 11 -4.26 -49.88 20.18
N ILE A 12 -3.42 -49.54 19.21
CA ILE A 12 -2.53 -48.37 19.27
C ILE A 12 -3.45 -47.15 19.22
N SER A 13 -3.48 -46.40 20.33
CA SER A 13 -4.16 -45.11 20.40
C SER A 13 -3.47 -44.12 19.47
N SER A 14 -3.99 -43.98 18.26
CA SER A 14 -3.61 -42.97 17.29
C SER A 14 -3.87 -41.58 17.87
N ILE A 15 -2.80 -40.91 18.32
CA ILE A 15 -2.83 -39.48 18.60
C ILE A 15 -3.00 -38.80 17.24
N LEU A 16 -4.21 -38.33 17.00
CA LEU A 16 -4.58 -37.51 15.86
C LEU A 16 -3.75 -36.22 15.95
N PHE A 17 -2.69 -36.12 15.15
CA PHE A 17 -1.95 -34.87 14.96
C PHE A 17 -2.89 -33.94 14.18
N SER A 18 -3.64 -33.12 14.91
CA SER A 18 -4.39 -32.00 14.35
C SER A 18 -3.39 -31.11 13.61
N LEU A 19 -3.45 -31.14 12.28
CA LEU A 19 -2.84 -30.16 11.39
C LEU A 19 -3.38 -28.79 11.76
N ILE A 20 -2.68 -28.08 12.63
CA ILE A 20 -2.88 -26.66 12.84
C ILE A 20 -2.43 -26.02 11.53
N ALA A 21 -3.40 -25.68 10.68
CA ALA A 21 -3.21 -24.83 9.52
C ALA A 21 -2.58 -23.52 10.03
N GLY A 22 -1.26 -23.42 9.91
CA GLY A 22 -0.51 -22.25 10.33
C GLY A 22 -0.98 -21.05 9.54
N CYS A 23 -1.47 -20.04 10.26
CA CYS A 23 -1.87 -18.76 9.70
C CYS A 23 -0.78 -18.21 8.78
N SER A 24 -1.07 -18.23 7.48
CA SER A 24 -0.36 -17.49 6.44
C SER A 24 -0.36 -16.01 6.80
N SER A 25 0.79 -15.46 7.17
CA SER A 25 0.95 -14.00 7.13
C SER A 25 1.14 -13.60 5.67
N PRO A 26 0.42 -12.58 5.17
CA PRO A 26 0.29 -12.36 3.74
C PRO A 26 1.62 -11.87 3.14
N PRO A 27 1.83 -12.04 1.82
CA PRO A 27 2.78 -11.19 1.09
C PRO A 27 2.53 -9.70 1.40
N PRO A 28 3.50 -8.77 1.17
CA PRO A 28 3.21 -7.33 1.25
C PRO A 28 1.89 -7.10 0.51
N PRO A 29 0.90 -6.42 1.12
CA PRO A 29 -0.51 -6.63 0.80
C PRO A 29 -0.65 -6.57 -0.71
N ILE A 30 -0.81 -7.75 -1.34
CA ILE A 30 -1.27 -7.82 -2.71
C ILE A 30 -2.64 -7.23 -2.56
N ARG A 31 -2.77 -6.00 -3.04
CA ARG A 31 -4.00 -5.26 -2.93
C ARG A 31 -5.09 -6.17 -3.49
N PRO A 32 -6.22 -6.36 -2.79
CA PRO A 32 -7.33 -7.07 -3.42
C PRO A 32 -7.58 -6.35 -4.74
N ASN A 33 -7.58 -7.11 -5.85
CA ASN A 33 -7.75 -6.53 -7.18
C ASN A 33 -8.99 -5.66 -7.15
N LEU A 34 -8.78 -4.34 -7.18
CA LEU A 34 -9.87 -3.41 -7.31
C LEU A 34 -10.43 -3.60 -8.72
N PRO A 35 -11.76 -3.58 -8.87
CA PRO A 35 -12.34 -3.58 -10.19
C PRO A 35 -11.88 -2.32 -10.94
N PRO A 36 -11.64 -2.43 -12.26
CA PRO A 36 -11.25 -1.29 -13.07
C PRO A 36 -12.21 -0.12 -12.90
N SER A 37 -11.66 1.09 -12.82
CA SER A 37 -12.44 2.33 -12.76
C SER A 37 -13.09 2.65 -14.11
N GLU A 38 -14.19 1.98 -14.44
CA GLU A 38 -15.02 2.34 -15.59
C GLU A 38 -15.92 3.55 -15.26
N SER A 39 -15.68 4.66 -15.94
CA SER A 39 -16.44 5.90 -15.75
C SER A 39 -16.52 6.71 -17.04
N ASP A 40 -17.71 7.26 -17.29
CA ASP A 40 -18.04 8.29 -18.28
C ASP A 40 -17.87 9.72 -17.72
N LEU A 41 -17.40 9.87 -16.46
CA LEU A 41 -16.98 11.17 -15.94
C LEU A 41 -15.66 11.62 -16.57
N VAL A 42 -15.63 12.86 -17.02
CA VAL A 42 -14.43 13.51 -17.59
C VAL A 42 -13.70 14.27 -16.48
N LEU A 43 -13.12 13.54 -15.52
CA LEU A 43 -12.41 14.15 -14.39
C LEU A 43 -10.90 14.30 -14.66
N LEU A 44 -10.22 13.18 -14.96
CA LEU A 44 -8.78 13.18 -15.28
C LEU A 44 -8.47 12.90 -16.75
N LYS A 45 -9.47 12.51 -17.55
CA LYS A 45 -9.26 12.06 -18.93
C LYS A 45 -8.78 13.17 -19.88
N THR A 46 -8.79 14.42 -19.46
CA THR A 46 -8.56 15.57 -20.36
C THR A 46 -7.41 16.50 -19.99
N THR A 47 -6.83 16.44 -18.78
CA THR A 47 -5.91 17.50 -18.31
C THR A 47 -4.72 17.07 -17.44
N ALA A 48 -4.79 16.01 -16.64
CA ALA A 48 -3.69 15.66 -15.74
C ALA A 48 -3.70 14.16 -15.41
N ALA A 49 -2.64 13.42 -15.78
CA ALA A 49 -2.48 12.04 -15.36
C ALA A 49 -1.72 12.00 -14.03
N LEU A 50 -2.07 11.08 -13.13
CA LEU A 50 -1.22 10.76 -11.98
C LEU A 50 0.21 10.49 -12.47
N CYS A 51 1.20 10.84 -11.67
CA CYS A 51 2.62 10.81 -12.01
C CYS A 51 3.12 11.89 -12.97
N ASP A 52 2.25 12.72 -13.57
CA ASP A 52 2.69 13.88 -14.34
C ASP A 52 3.43 14.90 -13.46
N ARG A 53 4.38 15.61 -14.05
CA ARG A 53 5.07 16.71 -13.36
C ARG A 53 4.22 17.97 -13.41
N LYS A 54 4.26 18.77 -12.35
CA LYS A 54 3.50 20.03 -12.23
C LYS A 54 3.58 20.93 -13.48
N PRO A 55 4.75 21.19 -14.09
CA PRO A 55 4.81 22.01 -15.30
C PRO A 55 4.04 21.42 -16.48
N ASP A 56 3.95 20.10 -16.59
CA ASP A 56 3.26 19.41 -17.68
C ASP A 56 1.76 19.37 -17.45
N VAL A 57 1.32 19.22 -16.19
CA VAL A 57 -0.08 19.42 -15.81
C VAL A 57 -0.52 20.85 -16.13
N LEU A 58 0.28 21.86 -15.76
CA LEU A 58 -0.05 23.27 -15.99
C LEU A 58 -0.14 23.66 -17.47
N LYS A 59 0.53 22.94 -18.39
CA LYS A 59 0.38 23.14 -19.85
C LYS A 59 -0.95 22.60 -20.38
N LYS A 60 -1.48 21.57 -19.75
CA LYS A 60 -2.69 20.85 -20.18
C LYS A 60 -3.95 21.46 -19.57
N VAL A 61 -3.84 22.15 -18.43
CA VAL A 61 -4.96 22.83 -17.78
C VAL A 61 -5.14 24.24 -18.37
N PRO A 62 -6.36 24.66 -18.74
CA PRO A 62 -6.60 26.00 -19.29
C PRO A 62 -6.08 27.12 -18.38
N PRO A 63 -5.56 28.24 -18.92
CA PRO A 63 -5.08 29.36 -18.14
C PRO A 63 -6.27 30.07 -17.45
N LYS A 64 -6.60 29.63 -16.24
CA LYS A 64 -7.54 30.26 -15.32
C LYS A 64 -6.93 30.35 -13.93
N THR A 65 -7.41 31.30 -13.13
CA THR A 65 -6.89 31.63 -11.80
C THR A 65 -7.09 30.50 -10.80
N PHE A 66 -6.12 29.59 -10.70
CA PHE A 66 -6.05 28.62 -9.62
C PHE A 66 -5.44 29.25 -8.37
N THR A 67 -5.84 28.74 -7.21
CA THR A 67 -5.19 29.08 -5.94
C THR A 67 -4.17 28.01 -5.58
N VAL A 68 -2.98 28.42 -5.18
CA VAL A 68 -1.95 27.51 -4.65
C VAL A 68 -2.05 27.48 -3.13
N ARG A 69 -2.14 26.28 -2.55
CA ARG A 69 -2.12 26.06 -1.10
C ARG A 69 -0.97 25.14 -0.72
N ALA A 70 -0.47 25.28 0.50
CA ALA A 70 0.49 24.34 1.07
C ALA A 70 -0.23 23.02 1.40
N TRP A 71 0.40 21.90 1.11
CA TRP A 71 -0.11 20.57 1.44
C TRP A 71 1.00 19.71 2.02
N GLY A 72 1.23 19.83 3.33
CA GLY A 72 2.42 19.29 4.00
C GLY A 72 3.70 19.87 3.40
N SER A 73 4.59 19.02 2.89
CA SER A 73 5.78 19.47 2.15
C SER A 73 5.54 19.71 0.66
N GLY A 74 4.36 19.34 0.17
CA GLY A 74 3.93 19.51 -1.22
C GLY A 74 3.02 20.72 -1.43
N GLN A 75 2.30 20.70 -2.56
CA GLN A 75 1.43 21.79 -2.97
C GLN A 75 0.09 21.28 -3.48
N GLU A 76 -0.97 22.00 -3.17
CA GLU A 76 -2.29 21.79 -3.73
C GLU A 76 -2.63 22.94 -4.69
N LEU A 77 -3.13 22.61 -5.88
CA LEU A 77 -3.72 23.56 -6.82
C LEU A 77 -5.24 23.41 -6.80
N VAL A 78 -5.96 24.49 -6.50
CA VAL A 78 -7.42 24.49 -6.40
C VAL A 78 -8.05 25.30 -7.52
N TYR A 79 -8.96 24.68 -8.27
CA TYR A 79 -9.81 25.29 -9.29
C TYR A 79 -11.25 25.32 -8.78
N SER A 80 -11.91 26.47 -8.94
CA SER A 80 -13.33 26.59 -8.59
C SER A 80 -14.24 25.95 -9.64
N ALA A 81 -15.38 25.42 -9.20
CA ALA A 81 -16.42 24.85 -10.06
C ALA A 81 -16.87 25.79 -11.19
N ALA A 82 -16.92 27.11 -10.94
CA ALA A 82 -17.25 28.12 -11.96
C ALA A 82 -16.27 28.16 -13.14
N GLN A 83 -15.06 27.63 -12.94
CA GLN A 83 -13.97 27.68 -13.90
C GLN A 83 -13.60 26.31 -14.47
N SER A 84 -14.04 25.24 -13.81
CA SER A 84 -13.72 23.84 -14.09
C SER A 84 -14.57 23.27 -15.26
N PRO A 85 -13.97 22.49 -16.18
CA PRO A 85 -14.70 21.72 -17.19
C PRO A 85 -15.61 20.62 -16.61
N SER A 86 -15.28 20.10 -15.42
CA SER A 86 -16.09 19.10 -14.72
C SER A 86 -17.22 19.71 -13.89
N HIS A 87 -17.30 21.05 -13.84
CA HIS A 87 -18.21 21.80 -12.96
C HIS A 87 -18.06 21.43 -11.47
N ALA A 88 -16.91 20.86 -11.11
CA ALA A 88 -16.54 20.49 -9.75
C ALA A 88 -15.50 21.47 -9.19
N ASP A 89 -15.42 21.58 -7.87
CA ASP A 89 -14.21 22.14 -7.26
C ASP A 89 -13.09 21.10 -7.38
N GLU A 90 -12.06 21.39 -8.17
CA GLU A 90 -10.96 20.46 -8.47
C GLU A 90 -9.73 20.82 -7.64
N SER A 91 -9.14 19.82 -6.99
CA SER A 91 -7.90 19.95 -6.24
C SER A 91 -6.87 18.98 -6.78
N TYR A 92 -5.71 19.48 -7.21
CA TYR A 92 -4.60 18.66 -7.72
C TYR A 92 -3.43 18.75 -6.74
N PHE A 93 -2.95 17.60 -6.28
CA PHE A 93 -2.00 17.50 -5.19
C PHE A 93 -0.65 17.02 -5.71
N PHE A 94 0.36 17.84 -5.48
CA PHE A 94 1.73 17.59 -5.86
C PHE A 94 2.56 17.29 -4.62
N ASP A 95 3.41 16.28 -4.70
CA ASP A 95 4.42 16.04 -3.67
C ASP A 95 5.53 17.11 -3.71
N GLU A 96 6.50 16.97 -2.80
CA GLU A 96 7.65 17.87 -2.70
C GLU A 96 8.49 17.93 -3.98
N ASP A 97 8.52 16.85 -4.76
CA ASP A 97 9.23 16.83 -6.03
C ASP A 97 8.44 17.51 -7.15
N GLY A 98 7.15 17.81 -6.95
CA GLY A 98 6.25 18.35 -7.96
C GLY A 98 5.62 17.27 -8.85
N MET A 99 5.51 16.03 -8.37
CA MET A 99 4.78 14.94 -9.02
C MET A 99 3.31 14.96 -8.60
N LEU A 100 2.38 14.80 -9.56
CA LEU A 100 0.96 14.70 -9.25
C LEU A 100 0.67 13.35 -8.60
N VAL A 101 0.34 13.35 -7.31
CA VAL A 101 0.11 12.14 -6.50
C VAL A 101 -1.35 11.86 -6.23
N GLY A 102 -2.20 12.87 -6.41
CA GLY A 102 -3.64 12.68 -6.38
C GLY A 102 -4.42 13.89 -6.86
N ALA A 103 -5.71 13.69 -7.07
CA ALA A 103 -6.67 14.73 -7.38
C ALA A 103 -7.99 14.44 -6.66
N ILE A 104 -8.72 15.50 -6.28
CA ILE A 104 -10.05 15.40 -5.70
C ILE A 104 -10.99 16.33 -6.45
N PHE A 105 -12.14 15.78 -6.85
CA PHE A 105 -13.24 16.49 -7.47
C PHE A 105 -14.39 16.53 -6.47
N MET A 106 -14.81 17.73 -6.08
CA MET A 106 -15.90 17.93 -5.13
C MET A 106 -17.11 18.54 -5.83
N PHE A 107 -18.28 18.01 -5.52
CA PHE A 107 -19.57 18.48 -6.01
C PHE A 107 -20.41 18.93 -4.80
N PRO A 108 -20.23 20.18 -4.31
CA PRO A 108 -20.94 20.65 -3.10
C PRO A 108 -22.46 20.69 -3.24
N SER A 109 -23.00 20.72 -4.46
CA SER A 109 -24.44 20.62 -4.71
C SER A 109 -24.91 19.20 -5.01
N GLY A 110 -23.98 18.23 -5.05
CA GLY A 110 -24.19 16.89 -5.57
C GLY A 110 -24.22 16.85 -7.10
N LEU A 111 -23.61 15.81 -7.67
CA LEU A 111 -23.74 15.48 -9.09
C LEU A 111 -24.70 14.29 -9.24
N ASP A 112 -25.79 14.50 -9.95
CA ASP A 112 -26.71 13.41 -10.30
C ASP A 112 -26.01 12.44 -11.26
N LEU A 113 -26.00 11.15 -10.88
CA LEU A 113 -25.40 10.08 -11.68
C LEU A 113 -26.37 9.46 -12.69
N GLU A 114 -27.63 9.90 -12.79
CA GLU A 114 -28.56 9.46 -13.83
C GLU A 114 -27.98 9.60 -15.25
N PRO A 115 -27.34 10.73 -15.63
CA PRO A 115 -26.75 10.92 -16.96
C PRO A 115 -25.45 10.12 -17.20
N TYR A 116 -24.95 9.39 -16.19
CA TYR A 116 -23.64 8.72 -16.21
C TYR A 116 -23.82 7.19 -16.09
N PRO A 117 -24.39 6.53 -17.12
CA PRO A 117 -24.75 5.11 -17.06
C PRO A 117 -23.54 4.18 -16.87
N VAL A 118 -22.34 4.55 -17.35
CA VAL A 118 -21.14 3.73 -17.17
C VAL A 118 -20.74 3.73 -15.70
N LEU A 119 -20.56 4.91 -15.10
CA LEU A 119 -20.20 5.00 -13.70
C LEU A 119 -21.28 4.38 -12.80
N ARG A 120 -22.56 4.65 -13.06
CA ARG A 120 -23.65 4.08 -12.27
C ARG A 120 -23.62 2.55 -12.28
N LYS A 121 -23.41 1.94 -13.46
CA LYS A 121 -23.27 0.49 -13.59
C LYS A 121 -22.06 -0.03 -12.80
N THR A 122 -20.92 0.65 -12.90
CA THR A 122 -19.72 0.33 -12.12
C THR A 122 -20.05 0.29 -10.63
N LEU A 123 -20.56 1.38 -10.07
CA LEU A 123 -20.86 1.50 -8.64
C LEU A 123 -21.90 0.49 -8.15
N LEU A 124 -22.94 0.21 -8.94
CA LEU A 124 -23.97 -0.78 -8.58
C LEU A 124 -23.44 -2.22 -8.53
N ALA A 125 -22.37 -2.53 -9.26
CA ALA A 125 -21.70 -3.83 -9.22
C ALA A 125 -20.78 -3.99 -7.99
N LEU A 126 -20.47 -2.89 -7.29
CA LEU A 126 -19.58 -2.90 -6.15
C LEU A 126 -20.33 -3.13 -4.85
N LYS A 127 -19.63 -3.76 -3.90
CA LYS A 127 -20.00 -3.69 -2.50
C LYS A 127 -19.36 -2.42 -1.92
N PRO A 128 -20.13 -1.55 -1.25
CA PRO A 128 -19.56 -0.40 -0.54
C PRO A 128 -18.47 -0.84 0.42
N GLN A 129 -17.36 -0.10 0.46
CA GLN A 129 -16.35 -0.31 1.49
C GLN A 129 -16.87 0.09 2.87
N LEU A 130 -17.66 1.16 2.90
CA LEU A 130 -18.24 1.70 4.11
C LEU A 130 -19.60 2.32 3.79
N GLU A 131 -20.60 1.99 4.61
CA GLU A 131 -21.93 2.59 4.59
C GLU A 131 -22.14 3.35 5.90
N PHE A 132 -22.67 4.56 5.81
CA PHE A 132 -22.86 5.43 6.95
C PHE A 132 -23.89 6.52 6.62
N TYR A 133 -24.34 7.25 7.64
CA TYR A 133 -25.24 8.39 7.46
C TYR A 133 -24.44 9.68 7.56
N LEU A 134 -24.23 10.36 6.44
CA LEU A 134 -23.64 11.69 6.43
C LEU A 134 -24.76 12.71 6.70
N ASN A 135 -24.73 13.39 7.84
CA ASN A 135 -25.59 14.56 8.06
C ASN A 135 -25.02 15.74 7.27
N VAL A 136 -25.40 15.86 6.01
CA VAL A 136 -25.15 17.04 5.19
C VAL A 136 -26.36 17.96 5.27
N SER A 137 -26.64 18.47 6.47
CA SER A 137 -27.65 19.50 6.75
C SER A 137 -27.50 20.79 5.89
N GLN A 138 -26.53 20.82 4.97
CA GLN A 138 -26.15 21.95 4.13
C GLN A 138 -25.91 21.58 2.64
N LEU A 139 -26.10 20.33 2.19
CA LEU A 139 -26.39 20.14 0.76
C LEU A 139 -27.65 20.96 0.48
N ALA A 140 -27.67 21.69 -0.64
CA ALA A 140 -28.64 22.77 -0.90
C ALA A 140 -30.13 22.40 -0.65
N THR A 141 -30.45 21.10 -0.61
CA THR A 141 -31.77 20.51 -0.44
C THR A 141 -32.22 20.22 1.00
N LYS A 142 -31.35 20.30 2.02
CA LYS A 142 -31.70 20.31 3.47
C LYS A 142 -32.63 19.19 4.02
N ALA A 143 -32.96 18.15 3.28
CA ALA A 143 -34.15 17.37 3.61
C ALA A 143 -33.92 16.06 4.39
N ASN A 144 -32.91 15.23 4.13
CA ASN A 144 -32.91 13.87 4.68
C ASN A 144 -31.53 13.35 5.12
N MET A 145 -31.56 12.44 6.11
CA MET A 145 -30.45 11.55 6.43
C MET A 145 -30.34 10.48 5.34
N ASP A 146 -29.75 10.85 4.20
CA ASP A 146 -29.54 9.90 3.11
C ASP A 146 -28.39 8.95 3.43
N SER A 147 -28.54 7.68 3.04
CA SER A 147 -27.46 6.70 3.11
C SER A 147 -26.30 7.17 2.24
N SER A 148 -25.11 7.20 2.83
CA SER A 148 -23.86 7.50 2.14
C SER A 148 -23.01 6.24 2.06
N ALA A 149 -22.34 6.06 0.93
CA ALA A 149 -21.50 4.92 0.66
C ALA A 149 -20.19 5.37 0.00
N ILE A 150 -19.10 4.72 0.38
CA ILE A 150 -17.81 4.83 -0.31
C ILE A 150 -17.60 3.61 -1.17
N PHE A 151 -17.26 3.86 -2.42
CA PHE A 151 -16.93 2.84 -3.41
C PHE A 151 -15.51 3.02 -3.90
N ASP A 152 -14.77 1.92 -3.94
CA ASP A 152 -13.38 1.91 -4.40
C ASP A 152 -13.25 1.14 -5.70
N THR A 153 -12.53 1.73 -6.63
CA THR A 153 -12.07 1.12 -7.88
C THR A 153 -10.61 1.47 -8.09
N GLY A 154 -9.96 0.91 -9.11
CA GLY A 154 -8.56 1.24 -9.37
C GLY A 154 -7.85 0.19 -10.20
N ASP A 155 -6.53 0.24 -10.12
CA ASP A 155 -5.62 -0.74 -10.72
C ASP A 155 -4.54 -1.15 -9.72
N GLU A 156 -3.45 -1.76 -10.19
CA GLU A 156 -2.36 -2.22 -9.33
C GLU A 156 -1.62 -1.09 -8.60
N LYS A 157 -1.76 0.16 -9.07
CA LYS A 157 -0.96 1.30 -8.61
C LYS A 157 -1.79 2.49 -8.13
N THR A 158 -3.06 2.52 -8.47
CA THR A 158 -3.93 3.66 -8.24
C THR A 158 -5.26 3.26 -7.62
N THR A 159 -5.84 4.21 -6.91
CA THR A 159 -7.14 4.10 -6.25
C THR A 159 -8.02 5.24 -6.70
N VAL A 160 -9.29 4.91 -6.92
CA VAL A 160 -10.34 5.87 -7.15
C VAL A 160 -11.44 5.62 -6.12
N GLU A 161 -11.71 6.60 -5.26
CA GLU A 161 -12.77 6.52 -4.26
C GLU A 161 -13.91 7.46 -4.64
N TYR A 162 -15.14 6.94 -4.58
CA TYR A 162 -16.36 7.70 -4.83
C TYR A 162 -17.19 7.78 -3.55
N LEU A 163 -17.42 8.99 -3.05
CA LEU A 163 -18.40 9.23 -1.99
C LEU A 163 -19.75 9.56 -2.63
N VAL A 164 -20.71 8.66 -2.46
CA VAL A 164 -22.04 8.76 -3.05
C VAL A 164 -23.09 8.79 -1.94
N THR A 165 -24.11 9.61 -2.12
CA THR A 165 -25.30 9.65 -1.28
C THR A 165 -26.54 9.27 -2.09
N GLY A 166 -27.63 8.95 -1.39
CA GLY A 166 -28.89 8.54 -1.98
C GLY A 166 -29.03 7.02 -2.05
N ASN A 167 -29.98 6.56 -2.86
CA ASN A 167 -30.28 5.14 -3.02
C ASN A 167 -29.78 4.62 -4.38
N ARG A 168 -29.97 3.32 -4.64
CA ARG A 168 -29.52 2.69 -5.89
C ARG A 168 -30.20 3.24 -7.16
N GLU A 169 -31.35 3.90 -7.03
CA GLU A 169 -32.08 4.49 -8.16
C GLU A 169 -31.64 5.94 -8.42
N HIS A 170 -31.35 6.69 -7.36
CA HIS A 170 -30.95 8.10 -7.40
C HIS A 170 -29.63 8.27 -6.64
N MET A 171 -28.53 8.01 -7.35
CA MET A 171 -27.17 8.13 -6.81
C MET A 171 -26.65 9.55 -7.05
N ILE A 172 -26.25 10.23 -5.99
CA ILE A 172 -25.66 11.57 -6.05
C ILE A 172 -24.20 11.49 -5.63
N LEU A 173 -23.29 11.85 -6.53
CA LEU A 173 -21.85 11.90 -6.25
C LEU A 173 -21.49 13.19 -5.52
N LEU A 174 -20.78 13.08 -4.40
CA LEU A 174 -20.29 14.22 -3.63
C LEU A 174 -18.79 14.44 -3.86
N THR A 175 -18.01 13.37 -3.89
CA THR A 175 -16.57 13.45 -4.16
C THR A 175 -16.09 12.28 -5.00
N ALA A 176 -15.15 12.55 -5.90
CA ALA A 176 -14.31 11.54 -6.52
C ALA A 176 -12.83 11.86 -6.24
N SER A 177 -12.10 10.96 -5.59
CA SER A 177 -10.66 11.06 -5.39
C SER A 177 -9.94 10.11 -6.35
N PHE A 178 -8.78 10.50 -6.86
CA PHE A 178 -7.90 9.68 -7.67
C PHE A 178 -6.50 9.79 -7.08
N THR A 179 -5.88 8.69 -6.71
CA THR A 179 -4.61 8.72 -5.98
C THR A 179 -3.70 7.59 -6.38
N ILE A 180 -2.40 7.82 -6.26
CA ILE A 180 -1.42 6.74 -6.23
C ILE A 180 -1.52 6.05 -4.86
N ASP A 181 -1.48 4.72 -4.82
CA ASP A 181 -1.84 3.95 -3.62
C ASP A 181 -1.13 4.32 -2.32
N PRO A 182 0.19 4.64 -2.31
CA PRO A 182 0.86 5.04 -1.08
C PRO A 182 0.23 6.28 -0.43
N TYR A 183 -0.47 7.10 -1.20
CA TYR A 183 -1.08 8.35 -0.75
C TYR A 183 -2.54 8.22 -0.31
N VAL A 184 -3.25 7.13 -0.60
CA VAL A 184 -4.70 6.96 -0.39
C VAL A 184 -5.17 7.45 0.98
N ARG A 185 -4.43 7.10 2.03
CA ARG A 185 -4.75 7.48 3.41
C ARG A 185 -4.83 9.00 3.61
N LEU A 186 -4.06 9.77 2.84
CA LEU A 186 -4.03 11.23 2.89
C LEU A 186 -5.22 11.87 2.15
N PHE A 187 -5.97 11.08 1.39
CA PHE A 187 -7.10 11.49 0.56
C PHE A 187 -8.45 11.00 1.08
N SER A 188 -8.46 10.30 2.23
CA SER A 188 -9.69 9.79 2.84
C SER A 188 -10.80 10.87 2.85
N PRO A 189 -12.00 10.57 2.34
CA PRO A 189 -13.10 11.52 2.25
C PRO A 189 -13.60 11.98 3.63
N TYR A 190 -13.22 11.31 4.72
CA TYR A 190 -13.57 11.70 6.09
C TYR A 190 -12.61 12.72 6.70
N ARG A 191 -11.51 13.03 6.02
CA ARG A 191 -10.59 14.06 6.52
C ARG A 191 -11.37 15.36 6.66
N ARG A 192 -11.26 15.94 7.85
CA ARG A 192 -11.97 17.17 8.23
C ARG A 192 -11.82 18.26 7.18
N GLU A 193 -10.63 18.40 6.61
CA GLU A 193 -10.35 19.35 5.54
C GLU A 193 -11.30 19.20 4.33
N PHE A 194 -11.57 17.96 3.90
CA PHE A 194 -12.42 17.71 2.73
C PHE A 194 -13.91 17.79 3.08
N LEU A 195 -14.30 17.27 4.25
CA LEU A 195 -15.67 17.41 4.75
C LEU A 195 -16.08 18.88 4.97
N ASP A 196 -15.16 19.71 5.46
CA ASP A 196 -15.43 21.13 5.69
C ASP A 196 -15.62 21.88 4.36
N ARG A 197 -14.94 21.48 3.29
CA ARG A 197 -15.14 22.03 1.92
C ARG A 197 -16.52 21.70 1.35
N LEU A 198 -17.02 20.47 1.58
CA LEU A 198 -18.39 20.10 1.20
C LEU A 198 -19.45 20.90 1.98
N ARG A 199 -19.17 21.28 3.23
CA ARG A 199 -20.10 22.03 4.09
C ARG A 199 -20.09 23.54 3.86
N GLN A 200 -18.91 24.09 3.56
CA GLN A 200 -18.70 25.52 3.36
C GLN A 200 -18.28 25.78 1.90
N PRO A 201 -19.20 25.64 0.93
CA PRO A 201 -18.95 26.19 -0.40
C PRO A 201 -18.69 27.70 -0.23
N ALA A 202 -17.71 28.24 -0.96
CA ALA A 202 -17.18 29.59 -0.74
C ALA A 202 -18.31 30.63 -0.51
N GLY A 203 -18.44 31.14 0.73
CA GLY A 203 -19.42 32.17 1.10
C GLY A 203 -20.35 31.88 2.30
N GLY A 204 -20.35 30.68 2.88
CA GLY A 204 -21.22 30.34 4.03
C GLY A 204 -20.60 30.59 5.41
N LYS A 205 -21.32 31.26 6.34
CA LYS A 205 -20.96 31.29 7.78
C LYS A 205 -21.58 30.08 8.49
N SER A 206 -20.80 29.30 9.24
CA SER A 206 -21.31 28.16 10.02
C SER A 206 -21.43 28.45 11.52
N GLY A 207 -22.54 28.00 12.11
CA GLY A 207 -22.93 28.19 13.51
C GLY A 207 -22.76 26.96 14.42
N MET A 208 -22.13 25.86 13.98
CA MET A 208 -21.83 24.72 14.87
C MET A 208 -20.43 24.15 14.63
N LYS A 209 -19.63 24.14 15.70
CA LYS A 209 -18.36 23.40 15.80
C LYS A 209 -18.70 21.93 16.02
N ILE A 210 -18.19 21.04 15.18
CA ILE A 210 -18.24 19.60 15.42
C ILE A 210 -17.18 19.23 16.46
N GLU A 211 -17.61 18.52 17.51
CA GLU A 211 -16.75 17.83 18.46
C GLU A 211 -15.96 16.72 17.73
N SER A 212 -14.66 16.70 17.99
CA SER A 212 -13.61 16.06 17.21
C SER A 212 -13.60 14.53 17.28
N GLN A 213 -14.38 13.85 16.43
CA GLN A 213 -14.23 12.40 16.20
C GLN A 213 -13.84 12.05 14.76
N GLY A 214 -12.85 12.75 14.18
CA GLY A 214 -12.40 12.52 12.81
C GLY A 214 -10.93 12.88 12.53
N SER A 215 -10.03 12.72 13.50
CA SER A 215 -8.60 12.60 13.19
C SER A 215 -8.30 11.12 12.92
N GLU A 216 -8.65 10.62 11.73
CA GLU A 216 -8.41 9.21 11.35
C GLU A 216 -6.93 8.82 11.51
N ASP A 217 -6.03 9.79 11.38
CA ASP A 217 -4.60 9.59 11.51
C ASP A 217 -4.13 10.08 12.88
N LYS A 218 -3.79 9.12 13.75
CA LYS A 218 -2.99 9.37 14.96
C LYS A 218 -1.54 9.74 14.61
N GLU A 219 -1.14 9.60 13.35
CA GLU A 219 0.21 9.88 12.88
C GLU A 219 0.32 11.31 12.33
N PRO A 220 1.49 11.96 12.49
CA PRO A 220 1.73 13.25 11.88
C PRO A 220 1.62 13.19 10.35
N PHE A 221 0.89 14.15 9.77
CA PHE A 221 0.60 14.20 8.34
C PHE A 221 1.87 14.14 7.47
N VAL A 222 2.88 14.95 7.80
CA VAL A 222 4.13 15.02 7.04
C VAL A 222 4.88 13.70 7.07
N SER A 223 4.83 12.96 8.18
CA SER A 223 5.48 11.65 8.30
C SER A 223 4.84 10.62 7.36
N LEU A 224 3.50 10.56 7.33
CA LEU A 224 2.77 9.71 6.39
C LEU A 224 3.02 10.14 4.93
N GLN A 225 3.03 11.44 4.64
CA GLN A 225 3.29 11.98 3.31
C GLN A 225 4.68 11.63 2.80
N GLN A 226 5.71 11.79 3.63
CA GLN A 226 7.09 11.45 3.27
C GLN A 226 7.27 9.94 3.16
N PHE A 227 6.59 9.15 3.99
CA PHE A 227 6.59 7.70 3.83
C PHE A 227 5.96 7.26 2.50
N ALA A 228 4.81 7.85 2.14
CA ALA A 228 4.13 7.60 0.86
C ALA A 228 5.01 7.99 -0.34
N ARG A 229 5.70 9.14 -0.25
CA ARG A 229 6.70 9.58 -1.24
C ARG A 229 7.81 8.55 -1.40
N GLY A 230 8.35 8.06 -0.28
CA GLY A 230 9.39 7.05 -0.26
C GLY A 230 8.95 5.73 -0.91
N GLN A 231 7.73 5.28 -0.63
CA GLN A 231 7.17 4.08 -1.24
C GLN A 231 6.95 4.25 -2.74
N THR A 232 6.42 5.40 -3.15
CA THR A 232 6.15 5.73 -4.55
C THR A 232 7.43 5.64 -5.39
N ALA A 233 8.53 6.20 -4.86
CA ALA A 233 9.85 6.16 -5.49
C ALA A 233 10.52 4.78 -5.41
N GLN A 234 10.47 4.09 -4.26
CA GLN A 234 11.12 2.80 -4.06
C GLN A 234 10.46 1.67 -4.87
N LEU A 235 9.14 1.71 -5.03
CA LEU A 235 8.33 0.64 -5.63
C LEU A 235 7.92 0.95 -7.08
N ALA A 236 8.48 2.00 -7.69
CA ALA A 236 8.24 2.33 -9.10
C ALA A 236 6.75 2.53 -9.44
N TYR A 237 6.01 3.25 -8.58
CA TYR A 237 4.60 3.55 -8.84
C TYR A 237 4.42 4.43 -10.09
N CYS A 238 5.35 5.36 -10.34
CA CYS A 238 5.26 6.30 -11.45
C CYS A 238 6.26 6.09 -12.58
N LYS A 239 7.52 5.86 -12.23
CA LYS A 239 8.65 5.68 -13.15
C LYS A 239 9.54 4.55 -12.61
N ASP A 240 10.78 4.51 -13.06
CA ASP A 240 11.81 3.65 -12.48
C ASP A 240 11.98 3.89 -10.98
N LYS A 241 12.57 2.90 -10.30
CA LYS A 241 12.89 3.01 -8.88
C LYS A 241 13.90 4.12 -8.66
N ASP A 242 13.58 5.04 -7.77
CA ASP A 242 14.47 6.12 -7.37
C ASP A 242 14.80 5.97 -5.88
N TYR A 243 15.94 5.33 -5.60
CA TYR A 243 16.39 5.10 -4.24
C TYR A 243 16.98 6.35 -3.58
N ASP A 244 17.33 7.38 -4.35
CA ASP A 244 17.77 8.67 -3.82
C ASP A 244 16.58 9.40 -3.18
N ILE A 245 15.49 9.57 -3.94
CA ILE A 245 14.22 10.10 -3.44
C ILE A 245 13.70 9.22 -2.30
N ALA A 246 13.71 7.90 -2.46
CA ALA A 246 13.19 7.02 -1.42
C ALA A 246 13.95 7.14 -0.09
N ALA A 247 15.29 7.17 -0.12
CA ALA A 247 16.08 7.32 1.10
C ALA A 247 15.86 8.68 1.78
N ASP A 248 15.83 9.77 1.00
CA ASP A 248 15.52 11.10 1.51
C ASP A 248 14.12 11.15 2.17
N ALA A 249 13.12 10.62 1.47
CA ALA A 249 11.74 10.61 1.94
C ALA A 249 11.56 9.79 3.23
N TYR A 250 12.12 8.57 3.30
CA TYR A 250 12.03 7.77 4.53
C TYR A 250 12.79 8.43 5.69
N GLN A 251 13.95 9.04 5.44
CA GLN A 251 14.66 9.80 6.47
C GLN A 251 13.81 10.98 6.98
N LYS A 252 13.18 11.75 6.09
CA LYS A 252 12.26 12.84 6.46
C LYS A 252 11.04 12.33 7.22
N SER A 253 10.51 11.16 6.87
CA SER A 253 9.40 10.54 7.59
C SER A 253 9.77 10.20 9.04
N ILE A 254 10.98 9.68 9.27
CA ILE A 254 11.50 9.37 10.60
C ILE A 254 11.71 10.66 11.40
N THR A 255 12.34 11.67 10.80
CA THR A 255 12.62 12.96 11.45
C THR A 255 11.35 13.74 11.80
N SER A 256 10.32 13.64 10.97
CA SER A 256 9.00 14.25 11.23
C SER A 256 8.25 13.56 12.37
N GLY A 257 8.65 12.32 12.70
CA GLY A 257 8.19 11.55 13.84
C GLY A 257 6.93 10.74 13.55
N PHE A 258 6.89 9.50 14.07
CA PHE A 258 5.68 8.70 14.12
C PHE A 258 5.21 8.55 15.57
N ALA A 259 3.89 8.63 15.78
CA ALA A 259 3.27 8.34 17.05
C ALA A 259 3.30 6.82 17.33
N ASN A 260 3.14 5.99 16.29
CA ASN A 260 3.21 4.55 16.40
C ASN A 260 4.60 4.00 16.07
N LYS A 261 5.15 3.20 16.99
CA LYS A 261 6.43 2.50 16.83
C LYS A 261 6.48 1.57 15.62
N VAL A 262 5.35 1.01 15.19
CA VAL A 262 5.28 0.14 14.01
C VAL A 262 5.64 0.90 12.73
N TRP A 263 5.14 2.12 12.57
CA TRP A 263 5.49 2.99 11.44
C TRP A 263 6.97 3.39 11.49
N MET A 264 7.47 3.73 12.68
CA MET A 264 8.90 4.03 12.88
C MET A 264 9.79 2.85 12.45
N ALA A 265 9.47 1.64 12.90
CA ALA A 265 10.22 0.44 12.55
C ALA A 265 10.20 0.15 11.04
N GLU A 266 9.04 0.31 10.40
CA GLU A 266 8.90 0.12 8.95
C GLU A 266 9.69 1.18 8.18
N ALA A 267 9.66 2.45 8.60
CA ALA A 267 10.42 3.52 7.96
C ALA A 267 11.94 3.26 8.01
N HIS A 268 12.46 2.81 9.15
CA HIS A 268 13.85 2.36 9.28
C HIS A 268 14.18 1.18 8.35
N HIS A 269 13.29 0.17 8.26
CA HIS A 269 13.50 -0.96 7.34
C HIS A 269 13.55 -0.49 5.88
N ARG A 270 12.60 0.35 5.48
CA ARG A 270 12.50 0.86 4.10
C ARG A 270 13.67 1.76 3.73
N LEU A 271 14.12 2.62 4.66
CA LEU A 271 15.33 3.40 4.51
C LEU A 271 16.55 2.49 4.34
N GLY A 272 16.67 1.46 5.17
CA GLY A 272 17.73 0.45 5.06
C GLY A 272 17.74 -0.23 3.69
N VAL A 273 16.59 -0.63 3.16
CA VAL A 273 16.47 -1.23 1.82
C VAL A 273 16.91 -0.25 0.73
N SER A 274 16.51 1.02 0.81
CA SER A 274 16.94 2.04 -0.16
C SER A 274 18.46 2.31 -0.08
N LEU A 275 19.03 2.32 1.12
CA LEU A 275 20.48 2.49 1.31
C LEU A 275 21.28 1.29 0.79
N ASP A 276 20.77 0.07 0.97
CA ASP A 276 21.37 -1.14 0.40
C ASP A 276 21.38 -1.10 -1.13
N ALA A 277 20.27 -0.68 -1.75
CA ALA A 277 20.19 -0.50 -3.20
C ALA A 277 21.17 0.57 -3.73
N LYS A 278 21.52 1.56 -2.89
CA LYS A 278 22.54 2.59 -3.18
C LYS A 278 23.97 2.16 -2.88
N GLY A 279 24.20 0.92 -2.44
CA GLY A 279 25.52 0.43 -2.05
C GLY A 279 26.04 0.95 -0.71
N GLN A 280 25.21 1.64 0.07
CA GLN A 280 25.59 2.22 1.38
C GLN A 280 25.36 1.20 2.49
N PHE A 281 26.07 0.06 2.42
CA PHE A 281 25.78 -1.14 3.22
C PHE A 281 25.87 -0.94 4.73
N GLU A 282 26.86 -0.20 5.23
CA GLU A 282 26.98 0.06 6.68
C GLU A 282 25.81 0.90 7.22
N LYS A 283 25.36 1.88 6.44
CA LYS A 283 24.17 2.66 6.81
C LYS A 283 22.91 1.81 6.73
N ALA A 284 22.78 0.98 5.68
CA ALA A 284 21.67 0.05 5.54
C ALA A 284 21.55 -0.89 6.75
N LYS A 285 22.68 -1.46 7.19
CA LYS A 285 22.80 -2.29 8.38
C LYS A 285 22.34 -1.54 9.63
N ALA A 286 22.81 -0.32 9.86
CA ALA A 286 22.42 0.50 11.00
C ALA A 286 20.89 0.73 11.05
N GLU A 287 20.28 1.10 9.92
CA GLU A 287 18.84 1.34 9.85
C GLU A 287 18.02 0.07 10.06
N MET A 288 18.42 -1.05 9.47
CA MET A 288 17.73 -2.34 9.69
C MET A 288 17.87 -2.84 11.14
N LEU A 289 18.98 -2.55 11.82
CA LEU A 289 19.14 -2.82 13.24
C LEU A 289 18.21 -1.95 14.11
N GLN A 290 18.00 -0.68 13.77
CA GLN A 290 16.99 0.16 14.44
C GLN A 290 15.58 -0.41 14.25
N SER A 291 15.26 -0.86 13.04
CA SER A 291 13.97 -1.53 12.76
C SER A 291 13.77 -2.77 13.66
N LEU A 292 14.78 -3.65 13.74
CA LEU A 292 14.72 -4.85 14.59
C LEU A 292 14.75 -4.53 16.10
N ALA A 293 15.38 -3.43 16.52
CA ALA A 293 15.33 -2.99 17.92
C ALA A 293 13.90 -2.63 18.35
N ILE A 294 13.10 -2.07 17.42
CA ILE A 294 11.70 -1.73 17.66
C ILE A 294 10.79 -2.95 17.46
N ARG A 295 11.05 -3.75 16.41
CA ARG A 295 10.28 -4.95 16.06
C ARG A 295 11.24 -6.13 15.82
N PRO A 296 11.58 -6.91 16.86
CA PRO A 296 12.65 -7.91 16.78
C PRO A 296 12.30 -9.15 15.94
N ASN A 297 11.02 -9.43 15.71
CA ASN A 297 10.56 -10.67 15.06
C ASN A 297 9.98 -10.41 13.67
N VAL A 298 10.74 -9.73 12.80
CA VAL A 298 10.33 -9.43 11.42
C VAL A 298 11.25 -10.15 10.43
N PRO A 299 10.82 -11.31 9.87
CA PRO A 299 11.63 -12.12 8.97
C PRO A 299 12.18 -11.36 7.75
N GLU A 300 11.40 -10.44 7.20
CA GLU A 300 11.77 -9.62 6.04
C GLU A 300 12.95 -8.70 6.34
N VAL A 301 12.97 -8.11 7.54
CA VAL A 301 14.08 -7.27 7.99
C VAL A 301 15.31 -8.12 8.24
N MET A 302 15.15 -9.29 8.89
CA MET A 302 16.26 -10.23 9.10
C MET A 302 16.87 -10.73 7.79
N ASN A 303 16.04 -11.07 6.81
CA ASN A 303 16.50 -11.49 5.50
C ASN A 303 17.26 -10.36 4.79
N ASN A 304 16.71 -9.15 4.76
CA ASN A 304 17.39 -8.03 4.10
C ASN A 304 18.69 -7.64 4.83
N LEU A 305 18.69 -7.66 6.16
CA LEU A 305 19.89 -7.44 6.96
C LEU A 305 20.94 -8.53 6.70
N GLY A 306 20.52 -9.79 6.58
CA GLY A 306 21.39 -10.90 6.21
C GLY A 306 22.04 -10.70 4.83
N ALA A 307 21.27 -10.21 3.85
CA ALA A 307 21.81 -9.86 2.53
C ALA A 307 22.84 -8.73 2.61
N VAL A 308 22.59 -7.70 3.43
CA VAL A 308 23.53 -6.61 3.70
C VAL A 308 24.82 -7.13 4.36
N HIS A 309 24.71 -7.97 5.39
CA HIS A 309 25.87 -8.63 6.02
C HIS A 309 26.69 -9.43 5.01
N ASN A 310 26.04 -10.15 4.09
CA ASN A 310 26.75 -10.91 3.07
C ASN A 310 27.55 -9.99 2.11
N LYS A 311 26.97 -8.85 1.71
CA LYS A 311 27.65 -7.82 0.89
C LYS A 311 28.82 -7.17 1.63
N LEU A 312 28.77 -7.09 2.96
CA LEU A 312 29.86 -6.65 3.83
C LEU A 312 30.93 -7.73 4.07
N GLY A 313 30.73 -8.96 3.57
CA GLY A 313 31.64 -10.09 3.80
C GLY A 313 31.44 -10.80 5.15
N GLU A 314 30.46 -10.39 5.94
CA GLU A 314 30.14 -10.92 7.27
C GLU A 314 29.28 -12.20 7.17
N LYS A 315 29.81 -13.23 6.49
CA LYS A 315 29.06 -14.44 6.08
C LYS A 315 28.38 -15.19 7.24
N ALA A 316 29.05 -15.30 8.39
CA ALA A 316 28.49 -15.99 9.55
C ALA A 316 27.25 -15.27 10.13
N ALA A 317 27.30 -13.93 10.17
CA ALA A 317 26.18 -13.12 10.61
C ALA A 317 25.00 -13.20 9.62
N ALA A 318 25.29 -13.16 8.32
CA ALA A 318 24.30 -13.32 7.26
C ALA A 318 23.55 -14.65 7.39
N MET A 319 24.29 -15.76 7.51
CA MET A 319 23.71 -17.10 7.65
C MET A 319 22.82 -17.21 8.88
N SER A 320 23.26 -16.71 10.04
CA SER A 320 22.45 -16.71 11.27
C SER A 320 21.15 -15.92 11.12
N LEU A 321 21.18 -14.80 10.39
CA LEU A 321 19.99 -13.99 10.15
C LEU A 321 19.01 -14.67 9.18
N PHE A 322 19.52 -15.30 8.11
CA PHE A 322 18.68 -16.09 7.21
C PHE A 322 18.03 -17.28 7.92
N GLU A 323 18.76 -17.98 8.80
CA GLU A 323 18.20 -19.04 9.63
C GLU A 323 17.06 -18.54 10.52
N LYS A 324 17.27 -17.42 11.22
CA LYS A 324 16.23 -16.81 12.07
C LYS A 324 15.00 -16.43 11.24
N ALA A 325 15.19 -15.88 10.04
CA ALA A 325 14.09 -15.56 9.14
C ALA A 325 13.29 -16.81 8.73
N VAL A 326 13.97 -17.92 8.41
CA VAL A 326 13.33 -19.20 8.07
C VAL A 326 12.66 -19.87 9.28
N ILE A 327 13.25 -19.76 10.48
CA ILE A 327 12.64 -20.27 11.73
C ILE A 327 11.33 -19.52 12.01
N LEU A 328 11.34 -18.19 11.91
CA LEU A 328 10.16 -17.37 12.16
C LEU A 328 9.10 -17.51 11.06
N ARG A 329 9.53 -17.72 9.81
CA ARG A 329 8.63 -17.94 8.68
C ARG A 329 9.15 -19.06 7.77
N PRO A 330 8.78 -20.32 8.04
CA PRO A 330 9.24 -21.46 7.26
C PRO A 330 8.81 -21.46 5.79
N ASN A 331 7.78 -20.70 5.39
CA ASN A 331 7.39 -20.57 3.99
C ASN A 331 7.97 -19.31 3.31
N TYR A 332 8.96 -18.64 3.92
CA TYR A 332 9.57 -17.46 3.32
C TYR A 332 10.58 -17.85 2.23
N ALA A 333 10.10 -17.97 1.00
CA ALA A 333 10.89 -18.43 -0.15
C ALA A 333 12.22 -17.67 -0.31
N MET A 334 12.19 -16.33 -0.28
CA MET A 334 13.42 -15.53 -0.43
C MET A 334 14.47 -15.79 0.66
N ALA A 335 14.04 -16.00 1.92
CA ALA A 335 14.97 -16.35 2.99
C ALA A 335 15.55 -17.76 2.80
N ARG A 336 14.78 -18.71 2.26
CA ARG A 336 15.30 -20.05 1.91
C ARG A 336 16.30 -20.01 0.78
N TYR A 337 16.03 -19.24 -0.27
CA TYR A 337 16.97 -19.01 -1.37
C TYR A 337 18.30 -18.44 -0.84
N ASN A 338 18.24 -17.37 -0.05
CA ASN A 338 19.43 -16.74 0.51
C ASN A 338 20.17 -17.66 1.50
N LEU A 339 19.44 -18.45 2.29
CA LEU A 339 20.01 -19.43 3.21
C LEU A 339 20.73 -20.55 2.43
N ALA A 340 20.15 -21.00 1.31
CA ALA A 340 20.75 -22.00 0.45
C ALA A 340 22.07 -21.49 -0.15
N GLU A 341 22.09 -20.27 -0.70
CA GLU A 341 23.31 -19.64 -1.23
C GLU A 341 24.39 -19.49 -0.14
N ALA A 342 23.99 -19.11 1.09
CA ALA A 342 24.92 -18.96 2.21
C ALA A 342 25.53 -20.30 2.65
N TYR A 343 24.76 -21.38 2.62
CA TYR A 343 25.22 -22.71 3.02
C TYR A 343 25.99 -23.46 1.94
N GLU A 344 25.80 -23.13 0.68
CA GLU A 344 26.35 -23.90 -0.44
C GLU A 344 27.86 -24.17 -0.35
N PRO A 345 28.72 -23.22 0.08
CA PRO A 345 30.16 -23.46 0.21
C PRO A 345 30.57 -24.35 1.38
N THR A 346 29.78 -24.44 2.44
CA THR A 346 30.17 -25.06 3.73
C THR A 346 29.33 -26.30 4.08
N ASN A 347 28.11 -26.38 3.58
CA ASN A 347 27.17 -27.46 3.80
C ASN A 347 26.26 -27.65 2.56
N PRO A 348 26.77 -28.30 1.49
CA PRO A 348 26.01 -28.48 0.25
C PRO A 348 24.74 -29.31 0.44
N LYS A 349 24.72 -30.22 1.43
CA LYS A 349 23.52 -30.99 1.78
C LYS A 349 22.41 -30.10 2.33
N ARG A 350 22.74 -29.15 3.20
CA ARG A 350 21.76 -28.18 3.72
C ARG A 350 21.28 -27.25 2.62
N ALA A 351 22.20 -26.74 1.78
CA ALA A 351 21.84 -25.89 0.64
C ALA A 351 20.86 -26.58 -0.32
N LEU A 352 21.09 -27.86 -0.64
CA LEU A 352 20.19 -28.65 -1.48
C LEU A 352 18.76 -28.68 -0.91
N ALA A 353 18.59 -28.96 0.39
CA ALA A 353 17.28 -29.00 1.02
C ALA A 353 16.55 -27.65 1.00
N GLU A 354 17.28 -26.56 1.20
CA GLU A 354 16.72 -25.20 1.16
C GLU A 354 16.32 -24.79 -0.27
N TYR A 355 17.14 -25.11 -1.27
CA TYR A 355 16.80 -24.89 -2.68
C TYR A 355 15.58 -25.69 -3.13
N GLU A 356 15.46 -26.96 -2.73
CA GLU A 356 14.28 -27.78 -3.02
C GLU A 356 13.01 -27.19 -2.38
N THR A 357 13.11 -26.70 -1.15
CA THR A 357 11.98 -26.06 -0.49
C THR A 357 11.64 -24.71 -1.13
N PHE A 358 12.63 -23.92 -1.56
CA PHE A 358 12.40 -22.71 -2.34
C PHE A 358 11.59 -23.02 -3.61
N LEU A 359 12.02 -24.01 -4.41
CA LEU A 359 11.31 -24.39 -5.64
C LEU A 359 9.87 -24.82 -5.35
N ALA A 360 9.65 -25.64 -4.32
CA ALA A 360 8.31 -26.07 -3.93
C ALA A 360 7.37 -24.90 -3.56
N LEU A 361 7.91 -23.76 -3.13
CA LEU A 361 7.14 -22.58 -2.77
C LEU A 361 6.83 -21.65 -3.94
N VAL A 362 7.64 -21.65 -5.00
CA VAL A 362 7.57 -20.61 -6.06
C VAL A 362 7.49 -21.14 -7.48
N GLU A 363 7.52 -22.46 -7.70
CA GLU A 363 7.40 -23.02 -9.04
C GLU A 363 6.06 -22.62 -9.68
N GLY A 364 6.12 -22.06 -10.89
CA GLY A 364 4.95 -21.53 -11.61
C GLY A 364 4.62 -20.07 -11.29
N ILE A 365 5.37 -19.40 -10.42
CA ILE A 365 5.24 -17.95 -10.18
C ILE A 365 6.08 -17.19 -11.22
N PRO A 366 5.46 -16.41 -12.15
CA PRO A 366 6.17 -15.72 -13.22
C PRO A 366 7.30 -14.80 -12.73
N GLU A 367 7.07 -14.10 -11.62
CA GLU A 367 8.03 -13.17 -11.03
C GLU A 367 9.30 -13.85 -10.51
N GLU A 368 9.27 -15.16 -10.28
CA GLU A 368 10.37 -15.96 -9.74
C GLU A 368 11.08 -16.82 -10.79
N GLU A 369 10.65 -16.80 -12.06
CA GLU A 369 11.20 -17.64 -13.14
C GLU A 369 12.73 -17.59 -13.24
N GLY A 370 13.31 -16.39 -13.12
CA GLY A 370 14.75 -16.20 -13.16
C GLY A 370 15.49 -16.87 -12.00
N ARG A 371 14.93 -16.81 -10.79
CA ARG A 371 15.52 -17.50 -9.62
C ARG A 371 15.28 -18.99 -9.70
N VAL A 372 14.11 -19.43 -10.13
CA VAL A 372 13.78 -20.84 -10.36
C VAL A 372 14.76 -21.49 -11.34
N ALA A 373 15.05 -20.83 -12.47
CA ALA A 373 16.01 -21.32 -13.45
C ALA A 373 17.41 -21.51 -12.82
N ARG A 374 17.90 -20.49 -12.10
CA ARG A 374 19.19 -20.54 -11.40
C ARG A 374 19.24 -21.68 -10.38
N VAL A 375 18.20 -21.83 -9.56
CA VAL A 375 18.14 -22.88 -8.55
C VAL A 375 18.12 -24.27 -9.18
N LYS A 376 17.38 -24.46 -10.28
CA LYS A 376 17.38 -25.73 -11.04
C LYS A 376 18.78 -26.08 -11.55
N GLU A 377 19.58 -25.10 -11.97
CA GLU A 377 20.98 -25.33 -12.35
C GLU A 377 21.87 -25.69 -11.17
N ARG A 378 21.78 -24.96 -10.05
CA ARG A 378 22.54 -25.27 -8.83
C ARG A 378 22.24 -26.68 -8.31
N LEU A 379 20.97 -27.10 -8.31
CA LEU A 379 20.59 -28.46 -7.91
C LEU A 379 21.22 -29.53 -8.79
N LYS A 380 21.37 -29.32 -10.11
CA LYS A 380 22.09 -30.26 -10.99
C LYS A 380 23.56 -30.38 -10.62
N VAL A 381 24.19 -29.31 -10.15
CA VAL A 381 25.59 -29.31 -9.69
C VAL A 381 25.72 -30.03 -8.35
N LEU A 382 24.86 -29.69 -7.38
CA LEU A 382 24.91 -30.24 -6.01
C LEU A 382 24.50 -31.71 -5.92
N LYS A 383 23.74 -32.23 -6.90
CA LYS A 383 23.35 -33.65 -6.98
C LYS A 383 24.36 -34.52 -7.72
N LYS A 384 25.43 -33.95 -8.28
CA LYS A 384 26.50 -34.76 -8.87
C LYS A 384 27.25 -35.49 -7.74
N PRO A 385 27.50 -36.79 -7.89
CA PRO A 385 28.07 -37.64 -6.86
C PRO A 385 29.49 -37.26 -6.46
#